data_AF-A0A6V7MA29-F1
#
_entry.id   AF-A0A6V7MA29-F1
#
_cell.length_a   1.000
_cell.length_b   1.000
_cell.length_c   1.000
_cell.angle_alpha   90.00
_cell.angle_beta   90.00
_cell.angle_gamma   90.00
#
_symmetry.space_group_name_H-M   'P 1'
#
loop_
_entity.id
_entity.type
_entity.pdbx_description
1 polymer ?
#
loop_
_entity_poly.entity_id
_entity_poly.type
_entity_poly.pdbx_seq_one_letter_code
_entity_poly.pdbx_strand_id
1 'polypeptide(L)'
;YAVAVFHDGLMHKRYQCYLEPQTRLPMMYIEDCLNALHQFLIAPNDKLKRRVYNVTAMSFTPEELFSEIHKHLPDLKVSYTPDSRQLI
;
A
#
# COMPACT_ATOMS: atom_id res chain seq x y z
N TYR A 1 6.97 0.53 -0.13
CA TYR A 1 7.01 1.07 -1.50
C TYR A 1 6.02 2.20 -1.71
N ALA A 2 4.71 2.03 -1.44
CA ALA A 2 3.69 3.04 -1.78
C ALA A 2 4.01 4.46 -1.26
N VAL A 3 4.38 4.63 0.01
CA VAL A 3 4.77 5.94 0.56
C VAL A 3 6.06 6.48 -0.06
N ALA A 4 7.04 5.60 -0.33
CA ALA A 4 8.31 5.99 -0.95
C ALA A 4 8.11 6.48 -2.39
N VAL A 5 7.15 5.91 -3.13
CA VAL A 5 6.76 6.40 -4.47
C VAL A 5 6.29 7.85 -4.40
N PHE A 6 5.47 8.20 -3.41
CA PHE A 6 4.97 9.57 -3.30
C PHE A 6 6.08 10.55 -2.94
N HIS A 7 6.98 10.20 -2.01
CA HIS A 7 8.11 11.06 -1.66
C HIS A 7 9.09 11.24 -2.82
N ASP A 8 9.57 10.14 -3.41
CA ASP A 8 10.58 10.19 -4.47
C ASP A 8 9.99 10.69 -5.80
N GLY A 9 8.73 10.36 -6.08
CA GLY A 9 8.01 10.82 -7.25
C GLY A 9 7.73 12.33 -7.24
N LEU A 10 7.39 12.89 -6.08
CA LEU A 10 7.21 14.34 -5.94
C LEU A 10 8.53 15.11 -5.96
N MET A 11 9.58 14.58 -5.34
CA MET A 11 10.86 15.29 -5.19
C MET A 11 11.79 15.12 -6.39
N HIS A 12 11.92 13.89 -6.92
CA HIS A 12 12.91 13.53 -7.93
C HIS A 12 12.30 13.12 -9.28
N LYS A 13 10.95 13.05 -9.38
CA LYS A 13 10.21 12.55 -10.55
C LYS A 13 10.68 11.16 -11.03
N ARG A 14 11.35 10.40 -10.18
CA ARG A 14 11.88 9.07 -10.49
C ARG A 14 11.77 8.19 -9.26
N TYR A 15 11.30 6.96 -9.47
CA TYR A 15 11.20 5.96 -8.42
C TYR A 15 11.69 4.59 -8.89
N GLN A 16 12.44 3.90 -8.04
CA GLN A 16 12.85 2.52 -8.26
C GLN A 16 12.06 1.60 -7.33
N CYS A 17 11.12 0.84 -7.90
CA CYS A 17 10.30 -0.12 -7.18
C CYS A 17 11.06 -1.42 -6.96
N TYR A 18 11.18 -1.86 -5.71
CA TYR A 18 11.83 -3.13 -5.35
C TYR A 18 10.91 -4.36 -5.47
N LEU A 19 9.65 -4.16 -5.86
CA LEU A 19 8.67 -5.22 -6.06
C LEU A 19 8.47 -5.48 -7.55
N GLU A 20 8.22 -6.73 -7.89
CA GLU A 20 7.68 -7.11 -9.20
C GLU A 20 6.38 -6.36 -9.52
N PRO A 21 6.17 -5.99 -10.80
CA PRO A 21 5.01 -5.21 -11.23
C PRO A 21 3.68 -5.90 -10.97
N GLN A 22 3.66 -7.23 -10.93
CA GLN A 22 2.46 -8.06 -10.75
C GLN A 22 2.19 -8.44 -9.29
N THR A 23 3.06 -8.05 -8.34
CA THR A 23 2.91 -8.42 -6.94
C THR A 23 1.69 -7.73 -6.32
N ARG A 24 0.61 -8.46 -6.10
CA ARG A 24 -0.59 -7.91 -5.45
C ARG A 24 -0.43 -7.92 -3.93
N LEU A 25 -0.54 -6.74 -3.31
CA LEU A 25 -0.43 -6.61 -1.86
C LEU A 25 -1.68 -5.95 -1.26
N PRO A 26 -2.17 -6.43 -0.10
CA PRO A 26 -3.21 -5.74 0.65
C PRO A 26 -2.64 -4.47 1.27
N MET A 27 -3.37 -3.37 1.10
CA MET A 27 -3.03 -2.04 1.55
C MET A 27 -4.24 -1.38 2.23
N MET A 28 -3.94 -0.38 3.05
CA MET A 28 -4.93 0.41 3.77
C MET A 28 -4.42 1.84 3.91
N TYR A 29 -5.30 2.81 3.67
CA TYR A 29 -4.97 4.20 3.91
C TYR A 29 -4.94 4.49 5.41
N ILE A 30 -4.10 5.44 5.84
CA ILE A 30 -3.85 5.65 7.28
C ILE A 30 -5.12 6.04 8.04
N GLU A 31 -6.01 6.84 7.44
CA GLU A 31 -7.28 7.23 8.07
C GLU A 31 -8.20 6.02 8.31
N ASP A 32 -8.28 5.09 7.35
CA ASP A 32 -9.05 3.86 7.50
C ASP A 32 -8.45 2.95 8.59
N CYS A 33 -7.12 2.91 8.70
CA CYS A 33 -6.42 2.17 9.76
C CYS A 33 -6.76 2.72 11.15
N LEU A 34 -6.72 4.04 11.31
CA LEU A 34 -7.09 4.71 12.56
C LEU A 34 -8.57 4.48 12.91
N ASN A 35 -9.45 4.58 11.91
CA ASN A 35 -10.88 4.31 12.09
C ASN A 35 -11.16 2.86 12.47
N ALA A 36 -10.50 1.90 11.82
CA ALA A 36 -10.64 0.48 12.13
C ALA A 36 -10.14 0.17 13.54
N LEU A 37 -9.00 0.75 13.94
CA LEU A 37 -8.47 0.62 15.30
C LEU A 37 -9.43 1.21 16.33
N HIS A 38 -9.94 2.42 16.09
CA HIS A 38 -10.88 3.06 17.01
C HIS A 38 -12.16 2.21 17.17
N GLN A 39 -12.74 1.73 16.07
CA GLN A 39 -13.91 0.84 16.09
C GLN A 39 -13.63 -0.46 16.85
N PHE A 40 -12.45 -1.04 16.68
CA PHE A 40 -12.04 -2.24 17.41
C PHE A 40 -11.93 -1.99 18.91
N LEU A 41 -11.35 -0.85 19.32
CA LEU A 41 -11.15 -0.50 20.74
C LEU A 41 -12.46 -0.21 21.48
N ILE A 42 -13.46 0.36 20.81
CA ILE A 42 -14.77 0.67 21.41
C ILE A 42 -15.78 -0.48 21.28
N ALA A 43 -15.43 -1.56 20.57
CA ALA A 43 -16.32 -2.67 20.35
C ALA A 43 -16.62 -3.42 21.68
N PRO A 44 -17.89 -3.76 21.96
CA PRO A 44 -18.23 -4.59 23.10
C PRO A 44 -17.52 -5.95 23.06
N ASN A 45 -16.94 -6.38 24.17
CA ASN A 45 -16.17 -7.63 24.25
C ASN A 45 -16.98 -8.88 23.87
N ASP A 46 -18.28 -8.89 24.12
CA ASP A 46 -19.20 -9.97 23.73
C ASP A 46 -19.34 -10.13 22.21
N LYS A 47 -19.07 -9.06 21.44
CA LYS A 47 -19.06 -9.09 19.97
C LYS A 47 -17.71 -9.53 19.41
N LEU A 48 -16.64 -9.46 20.19
CA LEU A 48 -15.29 -9.85 19.80
C LEU A 48 -15.06 -11.35 20.02
N LYS A 49 -15.41 -12.16 19.01
CA LYS A 49 -15.22 -13.62 19.01
C LYS A 49 -13.77 -14.09 18.88
N ARG A 50 -12.85 -13.22 18.42
CA ARG A 50 -11.44 -13.55 18.17
C ARG A 50 -10.55 -12.51 18.83
N ARG A 51 -9.28 -12.89 19.08
CA ARG A 51 -8.24 -11.98 19.57
C ARG A 51 -7.54 -11.22 18.46
N VAL A 52 -7.63 -11.71 17.22
CA VAL A 52 -6.95 -11.15 16.04
C VAL A 52 -7.93 -11.12 14.88
N TYR A 53 -7.98 -9.97 14.20
CA TYR A 53 -8.79 -9.73 13.01
C TYR A 53 -7.88 -9.17 11.92
N ASN A 54 -7.92 -9.81 10.74
CA ASN A 54 -7.26 -9.27 9.56
C ASN A 54 -8.15 -8.18 8.98
N VAL A 55 -7.60 -6.97 8.83
CA VAL A 55 -8.31 -5.83 8.27
C VAL A 55 -7.55 -5.36 7.03
N THR A 56 -8.24 -5.23 5.91
CA THR A 56 -7.70 -4.76 4.63
C THR A 56 -8.68 -3.78 4.02
N ALA A 57 -8.19 -2.82 3.22
CA ALA A 57 -9.07 -1.90 2.49
C ALA A 57 -9.09 -2.23 0.99
N MET A 58 -7.91 -2.23 0.37
CA MET A 58 -7.75 -2.44 -1.06
C MET A 58 -6.51 -3.27 -1.34
N SER A 59 -6.54 -4.05 -2.41
CA SER A 59 -5.39 -4.86 -2.84
C SER A 59 -5.05 -4.46 -4.26
N PHE A 60 -3.84 -3.96 -4.50
CA PHE A 60 -3.40 -3.51 -5.81
C PHE A 60 -1.99 -4.00 -6.15
N THR A 61 -1.67 -4.04 -7.44
CA THR A 61 -0.30 -4.28 -7.90
C THR A 61 0.47 -2.95 -8.04
N PRO A 62 1.81 -2.97 -7.98
CA PRO A 62 2.60 -1.79 -8.29
C PRO A 62 2.24 -1.18 -9.65
N GLU A 63 2.00 -2.00 -10.67
CA GLU A 63 1.59 -1.52 -12.00
C GLU A 63 0.27 -0.74 -11.98
N GLU A 64 -0.75 -1.25 -11.27
CA GLU A 64 -2.03 -0.56 -11.07
C GLU A 64 -1.83 0.77 -10.33
N LEU A 65 -1.00 0.77 -9.28
CA LEU A 65 -0.67 1.99 -8.52
C LEU A 65 0.02 3.04 -9.40
N PHE A 66 1.04 2.63 -10.17
CA PHE A 66 1.78 3.56 -11.01
C PHE A 66 0.96 4.09 -12.17
N SER A 67 0.05 3.27 -12.74
CA SER A 67 -0.91 3.72 -13.75
C SER A 67 -1.80 4.85 -13.21
N GLU A 68 -2.30 4.71 -11.97
CA GLU A 68 -3.12 5.75 -11.34
C GLU A 68 -2.29 7.01 -11.02
N ILE A 69 -1.08 6.84 -10.49
CA ILE A 69 -0.18 7.96 -10.20
C ILE A 69 0.18 8.72 -11.47
N HIS A 70 0.37 8.04 -12.60
CA HIS A 70 0.74 8.67 -13.87
C HIS A 70 -0.35 9.62 -14.40
N LYS A 71 -1.63 9.39 -14.06
CA LYS A 71 -2.73 10.31 -14.39
C LYS A 71 -2.58 11.66 -13.69
N HIS A 72 -1.97 11.68 -12.51
CA HIS A 72 -1.73 12.89 -11.73
C HIS A 72 -0.32 13.45 -11.92
N LEU A 73 0.65 12.59 -12.25
CA LEU A 73 2.07 12.92 -12.38
C LEU A 73 2.68 12.23 -13.63
N PRO A 74 2.42 12.76 -14.84
CA PRO A 74 2.83 12.11 -16.10
C PRO A 74 4.35 12.09 -16.32
N ASP A 75 5.11 12.94 -15.63
CA ASP A 75 6.57 12.96 -15.74
C ASP A 75 7.27 11.86 -14.91
N LEU A 76 6.52 11.10 -14.10
CA LEU A 76 7.09 10.12 -13.19
C LEU A 76 7.72 8.95 -13.96
N LYS A 77 9.05 8.78 -13.81
CA LYS A 77 9.78 7.62 -14.34
C LYS A 77 9.88 6.52 -13.30
N VAL A 78 9.25 5.37 -13.58
CA VAL A 78 9.27 4.20 -12.70
C VAL A 78 10.13 3.10 -13.30
N SER A 79 11.02 2.52 -12.51
CA SER A 79 11.79 1.32 -12.87
C SER A 79 11.61 0.23 -11.83
N TYR A 80 11.54 -1.03 -12.25
CA TYR A 80 11.40 -2.18 -11.35
C TYR A 80 12.75 -2.87 -11.17
N THR A 81 13.14 -3.13 -9.94
CA THR A 81 14.35 -3.89 -9.59
C THR A 81 14.01 -4.80 -8.43
N PRO A 82 13.38 -5.96 -8.71
CA PRO A 82 13.00 -6.93 -7.69
C PRO A 82 14.17 -7.27 -6.78
N ASP A 83 13.96 -7.20 -5.46
CA ASP A 83 14.95 -7.59 -4.46
C ASP A 83 14.68 -9.02 -3.96
N SER A 84 15.71 -9.64 -3.41
CA SER A 84 15.74 -10.92 -2.69
C SER A 84 14.61 -11.14 -1.68
N ARG A 85 13.96 -10.07 -1.21
CA ARG A 85 12.78 -10.10 -0.33
C ARG A 85 11.55 -10.75 -0.97
N GLN A 86 11.52 -10.94 -2.28
CA GLN A 86 10.44 -11.63 -2.99
C GLN A 86 10.69 -13.13 -3.22
N LEU A 87 11.85 -13.66 -2.84
CA LEU A 87 12.22 -15.08 -3.08
C LEU A 87 11.57 -16.08 -2.09
N ILE A 88 10.50 -15.69 -1.38
CA ILE A 88 9.88 -16.49 -0.31
C ILE A 88 8.46 -16.91 -0.73
#